data_AF-A0A164IS49-F1
#
_entry.id   AF-A0A164IS49-F1
#
_cell.length_a   1.000
_cell.length_b   1.000
_cell.length_c   1.000
_cell.angle_alpha   90.00
_cell.angle_beta   90.00
_cell.angle_gamma   90.00
#
_symmetry.space_group_name_H-M   'P 1'
#
loop_
_entity.id
_entity.type
_entity.pdbx_description
1 polymer ?
#
loop_
_entity_poly.entity_id
_entity_poly.type
_entity_poly.pdbx_seq_one_letter_code
_entity_poly.pdbx_strand_id
1 'polypeptide(L)' 'MSDQELDTVGVRPVLPEIADIGPNAASTPLRRAAVRLQAALPPGWEVDIVDVPRRPGQVPGPLLRVRMPEV' A
#
# COMPACT_ATOMS: atom_id res chain seq x y z
N MET A 1 11.78 32.26 -39.76
CA MET A 1 10.80 31.18 -39.53
C MET A 1 10.56 31.15 -38.03
N SER A 2 9.33 31.49 -37.65
CA SER A 2 8.82 31.52 -36.28
C SER A 2 8.56 30.11 -35.72
N ASP A 3 8.20 30.12 -34.43
CA ASP A 3 7.58 29.06 -33.62
C ASP A 3 8.56 28.00 -33.03
N GLN A 4 8.47 27.59 -31.77
CA GLN A 4 7.55 27.88 -30.66
C GLN A 4 8.14 27.25 -29.39
N GLU A 5 8.02 27.96 -28.28
CA GLU A 5 8.22 27.44 -26.92
C GLU A 5 7.37 26.20 -26.66
N LEU A 6 7.95 25.15 -26.08
CA LEU A 6 7.18 24.25 -25.23
C LEU A 6 7.96 24.00 -23.95
N ASP A 7 7.79 24.97 -23.07
CA ASP A 7 7.67 24.81 -21.64
C ASP A 7 7.11 23.42 -21.30
N THR A 8 7.95 22.54 -20.82
CA THR A 8 7.51 21.34 -20.11
C THR A 8 8.12 21.44 -18.74
N VAL A 9 7.43 22.22 -17.90
CA VAL A 9 7.38 22.09 -16.46
C VAL A 9 7.81 20.69 -16.06
N GLY A 10 8.92 20.62 -15.34
CA GLY A 10 9.38 19.41 -14.67
C GLY A 10 8.34 18.99 -13.65
N VAL A 11 7.30 18.30 -14.12
CA VAL A 11 6.46 17.47 -13.28
C VAL A 11 7.36 16.31 -12.90
N ARG A 12 8.11 16.49 -11.81
CA ARG A 12 8.53 15.35 -11.01
C ARG A 12 7.22 14.63 -10.73
N PRO A 13 7.00 13.40 -11.23
CA PRO A 13 5.91 12.63 -10.69
C PRO A 13 6.27 12.50 -9.21
N VAL A 14 5.51 13.17 -8.35
CA VAL A 14 5.40 12.75 -6.96
C VAL A 14 4.71 11.41 -7.08
N LEU A 15 5.52 10.38 -7.36
CA LEU A 15 5.11 9.01 -7.22
C LEU A 15 4.65 8.96 -5.77
N PRO A 16 3.37 8.71 -5.49
CA PRO A 16 3.01 8.44 -4.11
C PRO A 16 3.90 7.27 -3.72
N GLU A 17 4.70 7.48 -2.69
CA GLU A 17 5.54 6.47 -2.06
C GLU A 17 4.60 5.47 -1.36
N ILE A 18 3.73 4.85 -2.16
CA ILE A 18 2.98 3.67 -1.78
C ILE A 18 4.06 2.61 -1.75
N ALA A 19 4.69 2.51 -0.58
CA ALA A 19 5.61 1.46 -0.22
C ALA A 19 5.10 0.14 -0.79
N ASP A 20 5.85 -0.35 -1.77
CA ASP A 20 6.04 -1.77 -2.04
C ASP A 20 4.75 -2.63 -2.01
N ILE A 21 3.81 -2.37 -2.92
CA ILE A 21 2.76 -3.36 -3.22
C ILE A 21 3.28 -4.32 -4.28
N GLY A 22 4.12 -5.27 -3.87
CA GLY A 22 4.42 -6.47 -4.66
C GLY A 22 5.35 -7.40 -3.89
N PRO A 23 4.95 -8.65 -3.60
CA PRO A 23 4.96 -9.63 -4.68
C PRO A 23 3.95 -10.78 -4.45
N ASN A 24 2.65 -10.54 -4.49
CA ASN A 24 1.70 -11.62 -4.79
C ASN A 24 0.33 -11.04 -5.11
N ALA A 25 -0.31 -11.50 -6.18
CA ALA A 25 -1.72 -11.22 -6.48
C ALA A 25 -2.66 -11.95 -5.49
N ALA A 26 -2.27 -12.03 -4.21
CA ALA A 26 -3.01 -12.68 -3.15
C ALA A 26 -4.21 -11.80 -2.77
N SER A 27 -5.27 -12.02 -3.53
CA SER A 27 -6.65 -11.85 -3.10
C SER A 27 -7.14 -10.41 -2.99
N THR A 28 -7.80 -9.95 -4.05
CA THR A 28 -8.68 -8.75 -4.03
C THR A 28 -9.62 -8.70 -2.80
N PRO A 29 -10.11 -9.82 -2.22
CA PRO A 29 -10.82 -9.78 -0.94
C PRO A 29 -10.00 -9.22 0.23
N LEU A 30 -8.75 -9.64 0.39
CA LEU A 30 -7.90 -9.21 1.51
C LEU A 30 -7.56 -7.72 1.39
N ARG A 31 -7.26 -7.27 0.17
CA ARG A 31 -7.05 -5.84 -0.10
C ARG A 31 -8.29 -5.00 0.15
N ARG A 32 -9.48 -5.47 -0.24
CA ARG A 32 -10.74 -4.79 0.09
C ARG A 32 -10.99 -4.74 1.59
N ALA A 33 -10.70 -5.84 2.30
CA ALA A 33 -10.79 -5.87 3.75
C ALA A 33 -9.82 -4.88 4.40
N ALA A 34 -8.59 -4.78 3.92
CA ALA A 34 -7.61 -3.78 4.37
C ALA A 34 -8.14 -2.35 4.20
N VAL A 35 -8.66 -2.01 3.01
CA VAL A 35 -9.22 -0.68 2.73
C VAL A 35 -10.42 -0.37 3.63
N ARG A 36 -11.33 -1.34 3.81
CA ARG A 36 -12.49 -1.17 4.69
C ARG A 36 -12.09 -1.01 6.14
N LEU A 37 -11.08 -1.76 6.58
CA LEU A 37 -10.57 -1.69 7.94
C LEU A 37 -9.89 -0.33 8.16
N GLN A 38 -9.01 0.09 7.26
CA GLN A 38 -8.34 1.39 7.32
C GLN A 38 -9.34 2.55 7.43
N ALA A 39 -10.45 2.50 6.69
CA ALA A 39 -11.50 3.52 6.73
C ALA A 39 -12.30 3.55 8.04
N ALA A 40 -12.28 2.46 8.82
CA ALA A 40 -12.98 2.35 10.10
C ALA A 40 -12.09 2.66 11.31
N LEU A 41 -10.78 2.82 11.10
CA LEU A 41 -9.84 3.07 12.19
C LEU A 41 -9.76 4.57 12.56
N PRO A 42 -9.38 4.88 13.82
CA PRO A 42 -9.10 6.26 14.21
C PRO A 42 -7.94 6.88 13.42
N PRO A 43 -7.83 8.21 13.37
CA PRO A 43 -6.67 8.88 12.78
C PRO A 43 -5.35 8.40 13.38
N GLY A 44 -4.32 8.25 12.55
CA GLY A 44 -2.98 7.79 12.95
C GLY A 44 -2.81 6.28 13.06
N TRP A 45 -3.88 5.50 12.86
CA TRP A 45 -3.79 4.05 12.78
C TRP A 45 -3.62 3.59 11.32
N GLU A 46 -2.90 2.49 11.12
CA GLU A 46 -2.56 1.97 9.79
C GLU A 46 -2.84 0.47 9.67
N VAL A 47 -3.12 0.01 8.45
CA VAL A 47 -3.34 -1.41 8.12
C VAL A 47 -2.38 -1.87 7.03
N ASP A 48 -1.56 -2.86 7.36
CA ASP A 48 -0.63 -3.51 6.45
C ASP A 48 -1.09 -4.92 6.08
N ILE A 49 -0.75 -5.36 4.88
CA ILE A 49 -0.83 -6.77 4.49
C ILE A 49 0.56 -7.36 4.66
N VAL A 50 0.71 -8.34 5.53
CA VAL A 50 2.00 -8.98 5.82
C VAL A 50 1.97 -10.45 5.46
N ASP A 51 2.98 -10.88 4.71
CA ASP A 51 3.28 -12.29 4.52
C ASP A 51 4.08 -12.78 5.72
N VAL A 52 3.50 -13.68 6.50
CA VAL A 52 4.15 -14.21 7.71
C VAL A 52 4.80 -15.55 7.39
N PRO A 53 6.14 -15.68 7.52
CA PRO A 53 6.81 -16.97 7.40
C PRO A 53 6.34 -17.88 8.55
N ARG A 54 5.94 -19.10 8.21
CA ARG A 54 5.23 -19.98 9.15
C ARG A 54 6.14 -20.96 9.89
N ARG A 55 5.65 -21.40 11.05
CA ARG A 55 6.13 -22.60 11.77
C ARG A 55 5.76 -23.87 10.99
N PRO A 56 6.45 -25.01 11.22
CA PRO A 56 6.12 -26.27 10.54
C PRO A 56 4.65 -26.68 10.76
N GLY A 57 3.95 -27.00 9.68
CA GLY A 57 2.56 -27.52 9.72
C GLY A 57 1.45 -26.49 9.46
N GLN A 58 1.78 -25.25 9.12
CA GLN A 58 0.79 -24.19 8.93
C GLN A 58 0.82 -23.68 7.46
N VAL A 59 -0.34 -23.52 6.81
CA VAL A 59 -0.48 -23.20 5.35
C VAL A 59 -0.15 -21.73 5.03
N PRO A 60 1.06 -21.35 4.55
CA PRO A 60 1.47 -19.94 4.37
C PRO A 60 0.40 -19.05 3.71
N GLY A 61 0.25 -17.81 4.20
CA GLY A 61 -0.72 -16.89 3.62
C GLY A 61 -0.69 -15.49 4.23
N PRO A 62 -1.17 -14.49 3.47
CA PRO A 62 -1.14 -13.09 3.86
C PRO A 62 -2.14 -12.81 4.99
N LEU A 63 -1.76 -11.89 5.86
CA LEU A 63 -2.53 -11.48 7.04
C LEU A 63 -2.65 -9.95 7.08
N LEU A 64 -3.72 -9.45 7.70
CA LEU A 64 -3.85 -8.01 7.99
C LEU A 64 -3.20 -7.71 9.35
N ARG A 65 -2.31 -6.72 9.39
CA ARG A 65 -1.70 -6.18 10.60
C ARG A 65 -2.23 -4.76 10.81
N VAL A 66 -2.69 -4.47 12.02
CA VAL A 66 -3.08 -3.11 12.42
C VAL A 66 -1.95 -2.51 13.25
N ARG A 67 -1.54 -1.30 12.92
CA ARG A 67 -0.54 -0.53 13.66
C ARG A 67 -1.20 0.67 14.33
N MET A 68 -0.86 0.86 15.60
CA MET A 68 -1.26 2.04 16.37
C MET A 68 -0.25 3.17 16.13
N PRO A 69 -0.68 4.44 16.24
CA PRO A 69 0.26 5.55 16.24
C PRO A 69 1.19 5.44 17.45
N GLU A 70 2.47 5.71 17.25
CA GLU A 70 3.41 5.89 18.36
C GLU A 70 3.07 7.22 19.05
N VAL A 71 2.74 7.14 20.35
CA VAL A 71 2.37 8.28 21.20
C VAL A 71 3.58 8.88 21.91
#